data_AF-A0AAE0B703-F1
#
_entry.id   AF-A0AAE0B703-F1
#
_cell.length_a   1.000
_cell.length_b   1.000
_cell.length_c   1.000
_cell.angle_alpha   90.00
_cell.angle_beta   90.00
_cell.angle_gamma   90.00
#
_symmetry.space_group_name_H-M   'P 1'
#
loop_
_entity.id
_entity.type
_entity.pdbx_description
1 polymer ?
#
loop_
_entity_poly.entity_id
_entity_poly.type
_entity_poly.pdbx_seq_one_letter_code
_entity_poly.pdbx_strand_id
1 'polypeptide(L)'
;MIKTLNDKHTCPRSNKNRHANSAWLSRRYTNQLRPGGNFKMSDFLGQLRKDYVVQPSRSQVYRAKLKAGEIIEGSLSTQYAKLWDYAEELKKKNKSWIDCCD
;
A
#
# COMPACT_ATOMS: atom_id res chain seq x y z
N MET A 1 31.33 -19.20 6.22
CA MET A 1 31.16 -19.95 7.48
C MET A 1 29.67 -20.00 7.79
N ILE A 2 29.05 -21.19 7.71
CA ILE A 2 27.61 -21.38 7.94
C ILE A 2 27.38 -21.53 9.45
N LYS A 3 26.44 -20.77 10.00
CA LYS A 3 26.07 -20.87 11.42
C LYS A 3 25.18 -22.10 11.60
N THR A 4 25.53 -22.97 12.54
CA THR A 4 24.76 -24.17 12.90
C THR A 4 23.33 -23.77 13.30
N LEU A 5 22.32 -24.32 12.63
CA LEU A 5 20.92 -24.07 12.92
C LEU A 5 20.51 -24.90 14.15
N ASN A 6 20.12 -24.23 15.23
CA ASN A 6 19.50 -24.87 16.40
C ASN A 6 17.98 -24.78 16.28
N ASP A 7 17.32 -25.93 16.13
CA ASP A 7 15.85 -26.02 16.02
C ASP A 7 15.13 -25.73 17.34
N LYS A 8 15.78 -25.98 18.48
CA LYS A 8 15.21 -25.71 19.80
C LYS A 8 15.52 -24.28 20.21
N HIS A 9 14.50 -23.41 20.10
CA HIS A 9 14.60 -22.01 20.46
C HIS A 9 13.95 -21.74 21.82
N THR A 10 14.76 -21.45 22.84
CA THR A 10 14.32 -21.07 24.19
C THR A 10 14.12 -19.56 24.36
N CYS A 11 14.42 -18.75 23.34
CA CYS A 11 14.35 -17.30 23.50
C CYS A 11 12.90 -16.82 23.58
N PRO A 12 12.62 -15.80 24.41
CA PRO A 12 11.30 -15.20 24.50
C PRO A 12 10.87 -14.65 23.14
N ARG A 13 9.62 -14.94 22.73
CA ARG A 13 9.05 -14.36 21.51
C ARG A 13 8.91 -12.85 21.67
N SER A 14 9.50 -12.10 20.74
CA SER A 14 9.35 -10.65 20.67
C SER A 14 8.41 -10.28 19.54
N ASN A 15 7.37 -9.49 19.87
CA ASN A 15 6.42 -8.99 18.88
C ASN A 15 6.94 -7.72 18.15
N LYS A 16 8.19 -7.33 18.42
CA LYS A 16 8.86 -6.19 17.77
C LYS A 16 9.54 -6.68 16.50
N ASN A 17 9.07 -6.19 15.36
CA ASN A 17 9.67 -6.48 14.06
C ASN A 17 10.07 -5.18 13.35
N ARG A 18 11.37 -5.03 13.03
CA ARG A 18 11.91 -3.85 12.33
C ARG A 18 11.38 -3.71 10.90
N HIS A 19 11.05 -4.83 10.25
CA HIS A 19 10.56 -4.87 8.88
C HIS A 19 9.07 -4.54 8.78
N ALA A 20 8.30 -4.78 9.85
CA ALA A 20 6.91 -4.37 9.96
C ALA A 20 6.77 -2.87 10.29
N ASN A 21 7.39 -2.04 9.46
CA ASN A 21 7.39 -0.59 9.58
C ASN A 21 6.17 0.03 8.87
N SER A 22 6.01 1.35 9.00
CA SER A 22 4.86 2.06 8.43
C SER A 22 4.75 1.96 6.91
N ALA A 23 5.86 1.85 6.19
CA ALA A 23 5.85 1.70 4.72
C ALA A 23 5.42 0.29 4.31
N TRP A 24 5.85 -0.74 5.06
CA TRP A 24 5.40 -2.10 4.83
C TRP A 24 3.90 -2.25 5.13
N LEU A 25 3.45 -1.70 6.27
CA LEU A 25 2.04 -1.69 6.65
C LEU A 25 1.18 -0.96 5.61
N SER A 26 1.61 0.22 5.15
CA SER A 26 0.83 1.03 4.21
C SER A 26 0.63 0.35 2.87
N ARG A 27 1.65 -0.35 2.34
CA ARG A 27 1.57 -1.07 1.06
C ARG A 27 0.76 -2.36 1.15
N ARG A 28 0.84 -3.07 2.28
CA ARG A 28 0.17 -4.37 2.45
C ARG A 28 -1.30 -4.21 2.79
N TYR A 29 -1.64 -3.16 3.55
CA TYR A 29 -2.98 -2.90 4.06
C TYR A 29 -3.59 -1.62 3.47
N THR A 30 -3.21 -1.22 2.25
CA THR A 30 -3.68 0.02 1.60
C THR A 30 -5.20 0.17 1.65
N ASN A 31 -5.95 -0.90 1.39
CA ASN A 31 -7.42 -0.89 1.38
C ASN A 31 -8.01 -0.70 2.79
N GLN A 32 -7.44 -1.37 3.80
CA GLN A 32 -7.91 -1.24 5.18
C GLN A 32 -7.52 0.10 5.79
N LEU A 33 -6.34 0.62 5.44
CA LEU A 33 -5.81 1.91 5.89
C LEU A 33 -6.30 3.09 5.05
N ARG A 34 -7.25 2.87 4.13
CA ARG A 34 -7.81 3.92 3.28
C ARG A 34 -8.38 5.08 4.11
N PRO A 35 -8.10 6.35 3.75
CA PRO A 35 -8.76 7.50 4.36
C PRO A 35 -10.29 7.40 4.25
N GLY A 36 -11.02 7.68 5.34
CA GLY A 36 -12.48 7.50 5.40
C GLY A 36 -12.96 6.08 5.72
N GLY A 37 -12.07 5.09 5.79
CA GLY A 37 -12.41 3.75 6.28
C GLY A 37 -12.64 3.75 7.79
N ASN A 38 -13.81 3.26 8.20
CA ASN A 38 -14.13 3.00 9.60
C ASN A 38 -13.48 1.67 10.03
N PHE A 39 -12.22 1.71 10.45
CA PHE A 39 -11.60 0.57 11.13
C PHE A 39 -11.12 0.98 12.52
N LYS A 40 -11.38 0.16 13.53
CA LYS A 40 -10.88 0.41 14.88
C LYS A 40 -9.41 0.00 14.96
N MET A 41 -8.60 0.84 15.60
CA MET A 41 -7.17 0.58 15.82
C MET A 41 -6.93 -0.74 16.57
N SER A 42 -7.82 -1.08 17.53
CA SER A 42 -7.79 -2.34 18.26
C SER A 42 -7.87 -3.55 17.34
N ASP A 43 -8.79 -3.48 16.38
CA ASP A 43 -9.13 -4.59 15.49
C ASP A 43 -7.99 -4.81 14.50
N PHE A 44 -7.41 -3.72 13.98
CA PHE A 44 -6.22 -3.76 13.13
C PHE A 44 -4.99 -4.33 13.85
N LEU A 45 -4.74 -3.91 15.09
CA LEU A 45 -3.65 -4.48 15.88
C LEU A 45 -3.91 -5.96 16.23
N GLY A 46 -5.16 -6.34 16.46
CA GLY A 46 -5.56 -7.73 16.63
C GLY A 46 -5.29 -8.57 15.38
N GLN A 47 -5.61 -8.03 14.20
CA GLN A 47 -5.31 -8.67 12.91
C GLN A 47 -3.80 -8.84 12.71
N LEU A 48 -2.99 -7.79 12.93
CA LEU A 48 -1.53 -7.89 12.78
C LEU A 48 -0.89 -8.92 13.71
N ARG A 49 -1.42 -9.09 14.92
CA ARG A 49 -0.98 -10.14 15.84
C ARG A 49 -1.35 -11.53 15.35
N LYS A 50 -2.54 -11.72 14.75
CA LYS A 50 -2.96 -13.01 14.19
C LYS A 50 -2.14 -13.39 12.97
N ASP A 51 -1.90 -12.44 12.07
CA ASP A 51 -1.29 -12.71 10.78
C ASP A 51 0.24 -12.87 10.88
N TYR A 52 0.90 -12.05 11.71
CA TYR A 52 2.36 -11.95 11.74
C TYR A 52 2.97 -11.95 13.15
N VAL A 53 2.15 -12.03 14.21
CA VAL A 53 2.61 -11.92 15.61
C VAL A 53 3.39 -10.61 15.84
N VAL A 54 3.01 -9.54 15.13
CA VAL A 54 3.64 -8.22 15.26
C VAL A 54 2.72 -7.27 15.99
N GLN A 55 3.32 -6.39 16.80
CA GLN A 55 2.62 -5.30 17.45
C GLN A 55 3.31 -3.95 17.17
N PRO A 56 2.91 -3.24 16.10
CA PRO A 56 3.42 -1.89 15.86
C PRO A 56 2.86 -0.90 16.88
N SER A 57 3.57 0.22 17.07
CA SER A 57 3.07 1.33 17.87
C SER A 57 1.90 2.03 17.19
N ARG A 58 1.07 2.73 17.97
CA ARG A 58 -0.01 3.57 17.43
C ARG A 58 0.49 4.61 16.44
N SER A 59 1.66 5.20 16.71
CA SER A 59 2.30 6.17 15.82
C SER A 59 2.75 5.56 14.49
N GLN A 60 3.21 4.31 14.48
CA GLN A 60 3.54 3.59 13.25
C GLN A 60 2.31 3.32 12.39
N VAL A 61 1.20 2.92 13.01
CA VAL A 61 -0.07 2.70 12.29
C VAL A 61 -0.63 4.01 11.74
N TYR A 62 -0.57 5.10 12.50
CA TYR A 62 -0.98 6.42 12.01
C TYR A 62 -0.17 6.85 10.79
N ARG A 63 1.16 6.72 10.84
CA ARG A 63 2.03 6.99 9.70
C ARG A 63 1.75 6.06 8.51
N ALA A 64 1.39 4.81 8.77
CA ALA A 64 0.99 3.88 7.71
C ALA A 64 -0.31 4.32 7.03
N LYS A 65 -1.26 4.88 7.79
CA LYS A 65 -2.51 5.43 7.26
C LYS A 65 -2.27 6.63 6.34
N LEU A 66 -1.41 7.57 6.76
CA LEU A 66 -1.03 8.71 5.91
C LEU A 66 -0.40 8.25 4.58
N LYS A 67 0.58 7.35 4.66
CA LYS A 67 1.24 6.77 3.48
C LYS A 67 0.28 6.00 2.57
N ALA A 68 -0.69 5.30 3.14
CA ALA A 68 -1.72 4.61 2.35
C ALA A 68 -2.56 5.62 1.57
N GLY A 69 -2.88 6.77 2.16
CA GLY A 69 -3.53 7.89 1.47
C GLY A 69 -2.72 8.40 0.28
N GLU A 70 -1.42 8.68 0.47
CA GLU A 70 -0.51 9.13 -0.59
C GLU A 70 -0.42 8.11 -1.75
N ILE A 71 -0.39 6.80 -1.44
CA ILE A 71 -0.38 5.73 -2.44
C ILE A 71 -1.68 5.75 -3.27
N ILE A 72 -2.82 5.93 -2.61
CA ILE A 72 -4.13 5.97 -3.28
C ILE A 72 -4.23 7.21 -4.18
N GLU A 73 -3.82 8.37 -3.68
CA GLU A 73 -3.84 9.63 -4.45
C GLU A 73 -2.90 9.56 -5.67
N GLY A 74 -1.68 9.05 -5.50
CA GLY A 74 -0.76 8.81 -6.61
C GLY A 74 -1.32 7.83 -7.65
N SER A 75 -2.04 6.79 -7.21
CA SER A 75 -2.74 5.87 -8.11
C SER A 75 -3.85 6.57 -8.89
N LEU A 76 -4.62 7.46 -8.27
CA LEU A 76 -5.67 8.23 -8.95
C LEU A 76 -5.07 9.17 -10.01
N SER A 77 -4.03 9.93 -9.66
CA SER A 77 -3.32 10.79 -10.61
C SER A 77 -2.80 10.01 -11.82
N THR A 78 -2.19 8.85 -11.57
CA THR A 78 -1.69 7.95 -12.63
C THR A 78 -2.83 7.41 -13.51
N GLN A 79 -3.99 7.10 -12.92
CA GLN A 79 -5.16 6.67 -13.69
C GLN A 79 -5.73 7.79 -14.56
N TYR A 80 -5.81 9.02 -14.07
CA TYR A 80 -6.27 10.16 -14.86
C TYR A 80 -5.30 10.53 -15.99
N ALA A 81 -3.99 10.41 -15.78
CA ALA A 81 -3.00 10.63 -16.84
C ALA A 81 -3.26 9.73 -18.07
N LYS A 82 -3.61 8.45 -17.85
CA LYS A 82 -3.93 7.52 -18.94
C LYS A 82 -5.14 7.95 -19.78
N LEU A 83 -6.11 8.65 -19.20
CA LEU A 83 -7.26 9.17 -19.96
C LEU A 83 -6.84 10.28 -20.91
N TRP A 84 -5.90 11.14 -20.48
CA TRP A 84 -5.34 12.19 -21.33
C TRP A 84 -4.54 11.60 -22.48
N ASP A 85 -3.65 10.65 -22.20
CA ASP A 85 -2.88 9.93 -23.22
C ASP A 85 -3.81 9.26 -24.25
N TYR A 86 -4.89 8.63 -23.78
CA TYR A 86 -5.89 8.02 -24.64
C TYR A 86 -6.61 9.03 -25.54
N ALA A 87 -6.99 10.19 -25.00
CA ALA A 87 -7.63 11.25 -25.77
C ALA A 87 -6.69 11.82 -26.85
N GLU A 88 -5.40 11.95 -26.57
CA GLU A 88 -4.40 12.34 -27.57
C GLU A 88 -4.22 11.28 -28.66
N GLU A 89 -4.16 10.00 -28.29
CA GLU A 89 -4.09 8.91 -29.25
C GLU A 89 -5.33 8.85 -30.16
N LEU A 90 -6.53 9.09 -29.62
CA LEU A 90 -7.74 9.23 -30.42
C LEU A 90 -7.61 10.38 -31.43
N LYS A 91 -7.14 11.56 -31.00
CA LYS A 91 -6.94 12.70 -31.92
C LYS A 91 -5.93 12.38 -33.03
N LYS A 92 -4.84 11.67 -32.72
CA LYS A 92 -3.84 11.26 -33.73
C LYS A 92 -4.44 10.28 -34.74
N LYS A 93 -5.17 9.27 -34.29
CA LYS A 93 -5.73 8.23 -35.16
C LYS A 93 -6.91 8.73 -35.99
N ASN A 94 -7.72 9.63 -35.44
CA ASN A 94 -8.87 10.22 -36.13
C ASN A 94 -8.52 11.43 -37.03
N LYS A 95 -7.24 11.77 -37.25
CA LYS A 95 -6.84 12.79 -38.24
C LYS A 95 -7.35 12.48 -39.65
N SER A 96 -7.32 11.21 -40.04
CA SER A 96 -7.81 10.77 -41.36
C SER A 96 -9.32 11.02 -41.60
N TRP A 97 -10.11 11.22 -40.54
CA TRP A 97 -11.55 11.49 -40.64
C TRP A 97 -11.89 12.99 -40.62
N ILE A 98 -10.99 13.84 -40.14
CA ILE A 98 -11.20 15.29 -40.02
C ILE A 98 -10.70 16.02 -41.28
N ASP A 99 -9.62 15.53 -41.89
CA ASP A 99 -9.02 16.15 -43.09
C ASP A 99 -9.78 15.83 -44.40
N CYS A 100 -10.89 15.07 -44.36
CA CYS A 100 -11.73 14.75 -45.53
C CYS A 100 -12.99 15.63 -45.67
N CYS A 101 -13.22 16.57 -44.76
CA CYS A 101 -14.40 17.46 -44.79
C CYS A 101 -14.09 18.94 -45.01
N ASP A 102 -12.83 19.27 -45.35
CA ASP A 102 -12.44 20.57 -45.94
C ASP A 102 -12.24 20.42 -47.46
#